data_AF-A0A9E2Q1P9-F1
#
_entry.id   AF-A0A9E2Q1P9-F1
#
_cell.length_a   1.000
_cell.length_b   1.000
_cell.length_c   1.000
_cell.angle_alpha   90.00
_cell.angle_beta   90.00
_cell.angle_gamma   90.00
#
_symmetry.space_group_name_H-M   'P 1'
#
loop_
_entity.id
_entity.type
_entity.pdbx_description
1 polymer ?
#
loop_
_entity_poly.entity_id
_entity_poly.type
_entity_poly.pdbx_seq_one_letter_code
_entity_poly.pdbx_strand_id
1 'polypeptide(L)'
;MRRLISKIEWLKHVRIDPPLSPIGSWQLGRGESEVIEYARLQRHCVVLMDDRVARRAAFAIGIKAYGTLSIIARAAKQGKVESFQKSVEALKAAGLYLKDNVIEMVQKGIHKNRA
;
A
#
# COMPACT_ATOMS: atom_id res chain seq x y z
N MET A 1 18.73 -13.71 -4.51
CA MET A 1 17.38 -13.12 -4.31
C MET A 1 16.38 -13.49 -5.42
N ARG A 2 16.66 -13.27 -6.72
CA ARG A 2 15.72 -13.60 -7.82
C ARG A 2 15.21 -15.06 -7.85
N ARG A 3 16.04 -16.05 -7.49
CA ARG A 3 15.70 -17.49 -7.49
C ARG A 3 14.77 -17.94 -6.34
N LEU A 4 14.66 -17.16 -5.27
CA LEU A 4 13.74 -17.41 -4.14
C LEU A 4 12.35 -16.83 -4.43
N ILE A 5 12.32 -15.65 -5.03
CA ILE A 5 11.10 -14.91 -5.41
C ILE A 5 10.30 -15.68 -6.47
N SER A 6 10.98 -16.35 -7.42
CA SER A 6 10.33 -17.09 -8.51
C SER A 6 9.53 -18.33 -8.08
N LYS A 7 9.65 -18.77 -6.82
CA LYS A 7 8.89 -19.92 -6.28
C LYS A 7 7.60 -19.51 -5.56
N ILE A 8 7.34 -18.21 -5.42
CA ILE A 8 6.20 -17.70 -4.67
C ILE A 8 5.04 -17.48 -5.64
N GLU A 9 4.03 -18.36 -5.60
CA GLU A 9 2.91 -18.36 -6.57
C GLU A 9 2.11 -17.06 -6.59
N TRP A 10 1.92 -16.42 -5.44
CA TRP A 10 1.16 -15.18 -5.33
C TRP A 10 1.93 -13.96 -5.85
N LEU A 11 3.25 -14.07 -6.03
CA LEU A 11 4.11 -12.97 -6.43
C LEU A 11 4.42 -13.06 -7.92
N LYS A 12 3.81 -12.18 -8.71
CA LYS A 12 4.04 -12.09 -10.15
C LYS A 12 5.01 -10.97 -10.47
N HIS A 13 6.09 -11.30 -11.18
CA HIS A 13 6.97 -10.27 -11.74
C HIS A 13 6.37 -9.75 -13.04
N VAL A 14 6.21 -8.44 -13.12
CA VAL A 14 5.58 -7.74 -14.24
C VAL A 14 6.56 -6.76 -14.85
N ARG A 15 6.36 -6.44 -16.13
CA ARG A 15 7.07 -5.36 -16.82
C ARG A 15 6.08 -4.25 -17.14
N ILE A 16 6.56 -3.02 -17.14
CA ILE A 16 5.80 -1.86 -17.60
C ILE A 16 6.10 -1.70 -19.09
N ASP A 17 5.04 -1.69 -19.88
CA ASP A 17 5.11 -1.49 -21.32
C ASP A 17 3.99 -0.52 -21.73
N PRO A 18 4.32 0.69 -22.23
CA PRO A 18 5.67 1.22 -22.50
C PRO A 18 6.45 1.53 -21.20
N PRO A 19 7.80 1.58 -21.26
CA PRO A 19 8.62 1.96 -20.10
C PRO A 19 8.31 3.38 -19.63
N LEU A 20 8.60 3.66 -18.35
CA LEU A 20 8.38 4.98 -17.73
C LEU A 20 8.98 6.11 -18.58
N SER A 21 8.16 7.14 -18.84
CA SER A 21 8.66 8.36 -19.45
C SER A 21 9.52 9.15 -18.45
N PRO A 22 10.52 9.92 -18.92
CA PRO A 22 11.30 10.81 -18.06
C PRO A 22 10.45 11.81 -17.25
N ILE A 23 9.24 12.12 -17.72
CA ILE A 23 8.30 13.06 -17.10
C ILE A 23 7.56 12.41 -15.91
N GLY A 24 7.36 11.09 -15.92
CA GLY A 24 6.71 10.33 -14.83
C GLY A 24 7.57 10.13 -13.58
N SER A 25 8.79 10.68 -13.56
CA SER A 25 9.76 10.56 -12.46
C SER A 25 9.75 11.75 -11.49
N TRP A 26 8.98 12.80 -11.77
CA TRP A 26 9.05 14.01 -10.95
C TRP A 26 8.45 13.76 -9.56
N GLN A 27 9.33 13.84 -8.56
CA GLN A 27 9.10 13.78 -7.10
C GLN A 27 9.02 12.39 -6.44
N LEU A 28 9.06 11.29 -7.19
CA LEU A 28 9.01 9.93 -6.63
C LEU A 28 10.25 9.13 -6.95
N GLY A 29 10.56 8.14 -6.10
CA GLY A 29 11.60 7.17 -6.42
C GLY A 29 11.20 6.35 -7.64
N ARG A 30 12.18 5.93 -8.45
CA ARG A 30 11.94 5.14 -9.68
C ARG A 30 10.98 3.96 -9.43
N GLY A 31 11.17 3.19 -8.37
CA GLY A 31 10.31 2.05 -8.04
C GLY A 31 8.86 2.43 -7.74
N GLU A 32 8.64 3.58 -7.08
CA GLU A 32 7.28 4.08 -6.79
C GLU A 32 6.60 4.56 -8.06
N SER A 33 7.31 5.32 -8.90
CA SER A 33 6.84 5.70 -10.23
C SER A 33 6.47 4.47 -11.07
N GLU A 34 7.29 3.42 -11.02
CA GLU A 34 7.05 2.16 -11.74
C GLU A 34 5.74 1.51 -11.27
N VAL A 35 5.49 1.45 -9.96
CA VAL A 35 4.24 0.88 -9.42
C VAL A 35 3.02 1.70 -9.84
N ILE A 36 3.09 3.05 -9.75
CA ILE A 36 1.98 3.93 -10.14
C ILE A 36 1.68 3.78 -11.63
N GLU A 37 2.70 3.82 -12.48
CA GLU A 37 2.51 3.75 -13.92
C GLU A 37 1.98 2.38 -14.36
N TYR A 38 2.49 1.30 -13.75
CA TYR A 38 1.93 -0.03 -13.97
C TYR A 38 0.44 -0.05 -13.61
N ALA A 39 0.06 0.44 -12.43
CA ALA A 39 -1.32 0.45 -11.98
C ALA A 39 -2.23 1.33 -12.86
N ARG A 40 -1.70 2.42 -13.43
CA ARG A 40 -2.42 3.30 -14.38
C ARG A 40 -2.82 2.57 -15.66
N LEU A 41 -1.98 1.65 -16.13
CA LEU A 41 -2.21 0.86 -17.35
C LEU A 41 -3.14 -0.34 -17.12
N GLN A 42 -3.36 -0.75 -15.87
CA GLN A 42 -4.21 -1.90 -15.53
C GLN A 42 -5.63 -1.48 -15.13
N ARG A 43 -6.65 -2.20 -15.64
CA ARG A 43 -8.03 -2.00 -15.18
C ARG A 43 -8.18 -2.48 -13.73
N HIS A 44 -8.78 -1.64 -12.88
CA HIS A 44 -9.10 -1.95 -11.48
C HIS A 44 -7.91 -2.33 -10.57
N CYS A 45 -6.74 -1.75 -10.81
CA CYS A 45 -5.58 -1.97 -9.95
C CYS A 45 -5.64 -1.09 -8.68
N VAL A 46 -5.13 -1.61 -7.57
CA VAL A 46 -4.88 -0.86 -6.34
C VAL A 46 -3.41 -1.02 -5.96
N VAL A 47 -2.81 0.03 -5.40
CA VAL A 47 -1.40 0.03 -5.06
C VAL A 47 -1.19 0.02 -3.55
N LEU A 48 -0.13 -0.64 -3.10
CA LEU A 48 0.37 -0.54 -1.74
C LEU A 48 1.60 0.37 -1.74
N MET A 49 1.55 1.46 -1.01
CA MET A 49 2.60 2.47 -0.98
C MET A 49 2.93 2.83 0.48
N ASP A 50 4.20 2.73 0.83
CA ASP A 50 4.75 3.04 2.15
C ASP A 50 4.93 4.56 2.36
N ASP A 51 5.33 5.29 1.32
CA ASP A 51 5.53 6.73 1.40
C ASP A 51 4.24 7.58 1.22
N ARG A 52 4.22 8.74 1.88
CA ARG A 52 3.09 9.68 1.83
C ARG A 52 3.00 10.43 0.49
N VAL A 53 4.13 10.81 -0.09
CA VAL A 53 4.22 11.45 -1.41
C VAL A 53 3.75 10.48 -2.48
N ALA A 54 4.21 9.22 -2.47
CA ALA A 54 3.75 8.19 -3.40
C ALA A 54 2.24 7.93 -3.34
N ARG A 55 1.67 7.82 -2.13
CA ARG A 55 0.20 7.72 -1.96
C ARG A 55 -0.54 8.91 -2.55
N ARG A 56 -0.06 10.15 -2.31
CA ARG A 56 -0.68 11.36 -2.85
C ARG A 56 -0.63 11.39 -4.38
N ALA A 57 0.49 10.99 -4.97
CA ALA A 57 0.64 10.92 -6.41
C ALA A 57 -0.35 9.91 -7.04
N ALA A 58 -0.49 8.72 -6.45
CA ALA A 58 -1.47 7.74 -6.90
C ALA A 58 -2.91 8.30 -6.84
N PHE A 59 -3.28 8.95 -5.73
CA PHE A 59 -4.60 9.58 -5.60
C PHE A 59 -4.83 10.71 -6.61
N ALA A 60 -3.81 11.51 -6.91
CA ALA A 60 -3.92 12.63 -7.85
C ALA A 60 -4.30 12.18 -9.27
N ILE A 61 -3.99 10.94 -9.64
CA ILE A 61 -4.35 10.35 -10.93
C ILE A 61 -5.47 9.29 -10.83
N GLY A 62 -6.21 9.27 -9.71
CA GLY A 62 -7.39 8.42 -9.52
C GLY A 62 -7.08 6.95 -9.18
N ILE A 63 -5.84 6.60 -8.86
CA ILE A 63 -5.46 5.26 -8.43
C ILE A 63 -5.68 5.11 -6.92
N LYS A 64 -6.37 4.04 -6.52
CA LYS A 64 -6.56 3.71 -5.11
C LYS A 64 -5.24 3.22 -4.51
N ALA A 65 -4.76 3.92 -3.49
CA ALA A 65 -3.57 3.54 -2.74
C ALA A 65 -3.92 3.14 -1.30
N TYR A 66 -3.21 2.13 -0.80
CA TYR A 66 -3.28 1.65 0.58
C TYR A 66 -1.89 1.73 1.22
N GLY A 67 -1.86 1.73 2.56
CA GLY A 67 -0.63 1.53 3.34
C GLY A 67 -0.75 0.33 4.26
N THR A 68 0.31 0.02 5.00
CA THR A 68 0.38 -1.11 5.94
C THR A 68 -0.81 -1.15 6.92
N LEU A 69 -1.19 0.00 7.50
CA LEU A 69 -2.32 0.08 8.43
C LEU A 69 -3.66 -0.28 7.78
N SER A 70 -3.85 0.00 6.49
CA SER A 70 -5.07 -0.39 5.78
C SER A 70 -5.18 -1.91 5.64
N ILE A 71 -4.05 -2.61 5.44
CA ILE A 71 -4.00 -4.08 5.38
C ILE A 71 -4.38 -4.66 6.75
N ILE A 72 -3.76 -4.14 7.81
CA ILE A 72 -4.05 -4.58 9.18
C ILE A 72 -5.52 -4.33 9.55
N ALA A 73 -6.05 -3.16 9.21
CA ALA A 73 -7.46 -2.84 9.42
C ALA A 73 -8.40 -3.81 8.69
N ARG A 74 -8.09 -4.15 7.44
CA ARG A 74 -8.86 -5.12 6.66
C ARG A 74 -8.75 -6.53 7.27
N ALA A 75 -7.56 -6.94 7.68
CA ALA A 75 -7.33 -8.23 8.32
C ALA A 75 -8.11 -8.34 9.64
N ALA A 76 -8.09 -7.29 10.46
CA ALA A 76 -8.84 -7.23 11.72
C ALA A 76 -10.35 -7.31 11.47
N LYS A 77 -10.87 -6.58 10.47
CA LYS A 77 -12.29 -6.68 10.07
C LYS A 77 -12.68 -8.09 9.62
N GLN A 78 -11.73 -8.83 9.04
CA GLN A 78 -11.93 -10.20 8.58
C GLN A 78 -11.64 -11.26 9.67
N GLY A 79 -11.33 -10.86 10.90
CA GLY A 79 -10.96 -11.79 11.98
C GLY A 79 -9.65 -12.54 11.74
N LYS A 80 -8.79 -12.07 10.83
CA LYS A 80 -7.49 -12.71 10.51
C LYS A 80 -6.37 -12.33 11.46
N VAL A 81 -6.56 -11.28 12.26
CA VAL A 81 -5.69 -10.87 13.35
C VAL A 81 -6.55 -10.59 14.57
N GLU A 82 -5.97 -10.71 15.77
CA GLU A 82 -6.69 -10.58 17.03
C GLU A 82 -7.45 -9.25 17.14
N SER A 83 -6.76 -8.14 16.87
CA SER A 83 -7.39 -6.82 16.76
C SER A 83 -6.50 -5.85 15.98
N PHE A 84 -7.10 -4.77 15.49
CA PHE A 84 -6.36 -3.68 14.88
C PHE A 84 -5.36 -3.06 15.87
N GLN A 85 -5.79 -2.81 17.11
CA GLN A 85 -5.00 -2.15 18.14
C GLN A 85 -3.75 -2.95 18.52
N LYS A 86 -3.91 -4.25 18.82
CA LYS A 86 -2.79 -5.14 19.16
C LYS A 86 -1.79 -5.27 18.00
N SER A 87 -2.29 -5.31 16.77
CA SER A 87 -1.43 -5.35 15.58
C SER A 87 -0.63 -4.05 15.40
N VAL A 88 -1.24 -2.89 15.68
CA VAL A 88 -0.55 -1.59 15.65
C VAL A 88 0.53 -1.51 16.72
N GLU A 89 0.27 -1.98 17.93
CA GLU A 89 1.25 -2.06 19.01
C GLU A 89 2.42 -2.96 18.65
N ALA A 90 2.15 -4.14 18.08
CA ALA A 90 3.19 -5.04 17.58
C ALA A 90 4.04 -4.40 16.49
N LEU A 91 3.44 -3.65 15.56
CA LEU A 91 4.18 -2.91 14.52
C LEU A 91 5.07 -1.81 15.12
N LYS A 92 4.56 -1.03 16.09
CA LYS A 92 5.36 -0.03 16.81
C LYS A 92 6.53 -0.69 17.54
N ALA A 93 6.29 -1.80 18.24
CA ALA A 93 7.32 -2.57 18.96
C ALA A 93 8.39 -3.14 18.00
N ALA A 94 8.00 -3.50 16.77
CA ALA A 94 8.91 -3.92 15.72
C ALA A 94 9.68 -2.76 15.04
N GLY A 95 9.48 -1.52 15.47
CA GLY A 95 10.20 -0.34 14.99
C GLY A 95 9.48 0.48 13.91
N LEU A 96 8.21 0.16 13.57
CA LEU A 96 7.46 0.97 12.62
C LEU A 96 6.99 2.28 13.28
N TYR A 97 7.46 3.41 12.76
CA TYR A 97 6.99 4.72 13.21
C TYR A 97 5.59 5.01 12.66
N LEU A 98 4.63 5.19 13.58
CA LEU A 98 3.24 5.49 13.27
C LEU A 98 2.77 6.67 14.11
N LYS A 99 2.31 7.73 13.43
CA LYS A 99 1.70 8.88 14.10
C LYS A 99 0.29 8.52 14.57
N ASP A 100 -0.06 8.95 15.78
CA ASP A 100 -1.34 8.60 16.41
C ASP A 100 -2.54 9.09 15.61
N ASN A 101 -2.43 10.27 14.99
CA ASN A 101 -3.48 10.78 14.10
C ASN A 101 -3.78 9.86 12.89
N VAL A 102 -2.78 9.15 12.37
CA VAL A 102 -2.97 8.18 11.27
C VAL A 102 -3.67 6.92 11.80
N ILE A 103 -3.29 6.46 13.00
CA ILE A 103 -3.88 5.30 13.65
C ILE A 103 -5.38 5.56 13.90
N GLU A 104 -5.70 6.70 14.51
CA GLU A 104 -7.08 7.11 14.79
C GLU A 104 -7.92 7.23 13.51
N MET A 105 -7.36 7.83 12.45
CA MET A 105 -8.04 7.98 11.17
C MET A 105 -8.44 6.61 10.60
N VAL A 106 -7.52 5.65 10.60
CA VAL A 106 -7.78 4.29 10.10
C VAL A 106 -8.77 3.55 11.02
N GLN A 107 -8.61 3.70 12.34
CA GLN A 107 -9.49 3.09 13.33
C GLN A 107 -10.93 3.58 13.19
N LYS A 108 -11.16 4.88 12.99
CA LYS A 108 -12.49 5.44 12.70
C LYS A 108 -13.10 4.85 11.43
N GLY A 109 -12.28 4.62 10.40
CA GLY A 109 -12.71 3.99 9.14
C GLY A 109 -13.18 2.53 9.30
N ILE A 110 -12.61 1.77 10.24
CA ILE A 110 -13.07 0.41 10.54
C ILE A 110 -14.52 0.41 11.06
N HIS A 111 -14.87 1.38 11.90
CA HIS A 111 -16.17 1.45 12.58
C HIS A 111 -17.29 2.02 11.69
N LYS A 112 -16.97 2.89 10.72
CA LYS A 112 -17.97 3.52 9.83
C LYS A 112 -18.64 2.56 8.83
N ASN A 113 -18.05 1.41 8.52
CA ASN A 113 -18.60 0.40 7.60
C ASN A 113 -19.28 -0.78 8.33
N ARG A 114 -19.91 -0.51 9.48
CA ARG A 114 -20.73 -1.45 10.25
C ARG A 114 -22.25 -1.14 10.18
N ALA A 115 -22.64 -0.12 9.41
CA ALA A 115 -24.04 0.19 9.09
C ALA A 115 -24.40 -0.39 7.72
#